data_AF-A0A358NIK1-F1
#
_entry.id   AF-A0A358NIK1-F1
#
_cell.length_a   1.000
_cell.length_b   1.000
_cell.length_c   1.000
_cell.angle_alpha   90.00
_cell.angle_beta   90.00
_cell.angle_gamma   90.00
#
_symmetry.space_group_name_H-M   'P 1'
#
loop_
_entity.id
_entity.type
_entity.pdbx_description
1 polymer ?
#
loop_
_entity_poly.entity_id
_entity_poly.type
_entity_poly.pdbx_seq_one_letter_code
_entity_poly.pdbx_strand_id
1 'polypeptide(L)'
;MDATEIYTGLQQGTVDAQENPVLFSYGNAFYDVCKYLVMTNHVMSTDVFIFNDNFFNGLPGETQKILREAATEASDYRTKLVLDKEGEAIKTMEEKGMEVIYPELKGFQDKLNGFAKEFPDLEDMVKQIQSAQ
;
A
#
# COMPACT_ATOMS: atom_id res chain seq x y z
N MET A 1 1.15 -16.06 4.16
CA MET A 1 1.67 -16.57 2.88
C MET A 1 2.76 -15.62 2.46
N ASP A 2 3.94 -16.13 2.16
CA ASP A 2 5.03 -15.25 1.73
C ASP A 2 4.73 -14.70 0.35
N ALA A 3 5.15 -13.47 0.07
CA ALA A 3 4.88 -12.80 -1.20
C ALA A 3 5.33 -13.63 -2.42
N THR A 4 6.41 -14.41 -2.25
CA THR A 4 6.95 -15.32 -3.27
C THR A 4 6.04 -16.51 -3.58
N GLU A 5 5.15 -16.88 -2.67
CA GLU A 5 4.23 -18.01 -2.83
C GLU A 5 2.88 -17.59 -3.42
N ILE A 6 2.52 -16.30 -3.33
CA ILE A 6 1.22 -15.78 -3.77
C ILE A 6 0.97 -16.06 -5.25
N TYR A 7 1.95 -15.79 -6.13
CA TYR A 7 1.81 -16.02 -7.56
C TYR A 7 1.47 -17.49 -7.86
N THR A 8 2.24 -18.42 -7.27
CA THR A 8 2.03 -19.85 -7.46
C THR A 8 0.70 -20.30 -6.84
N GLY A 9 0.33 -19.75 -5.67
CA GLY A 9 -0.94 -20.02 -5.03
C GLY A 9 -2.14 -19.61 -5.89
N LEU A 10 -2.07 -18.43 -6.53
CA LEU A 10 -3.08 -17.95 -7.49
C LEU A 10 -3.11 -18.84 -8.75
N GLN A 11 -1.94 -19.15 -9.31
CA GLN A 11 -1.83 -19.99 -10.51
C GLN A 11 -2.41 -21.40 -10.30
N GLN A 12 -2.18 -21.98 -9.13
CA GLN A 12 -2.66 -23.31 -8.76
C GLN A 12 -4.08 -23.31 -8.19
N GLY A 13 -4.66 -22.13 -7.91
CA GLY A 13 -5.96 -21.99 -7.27
C GLY A 13 -6.00 -22.43 -5.81
N THR A 14 -4.86 -22.40 -5.11
CA THR A 14 -4.82 -22.62 -3.64
C THR A 14 -5.29 -21.38 -2.89
N VAL A 15 -5.19 -20.20 -3.52
CA VAL A 15 -5.84 -18.96 -3.10
C VAL A 15 -6.59 -18.36 -4.29
N ASP A 16 -7.75 -17.76 -4.03
CA ASP A 16 -8.63 -17.23 -5.08
C ASP A 16 -8.28 -15.79 -5.48
N ALA A 17 -7.68 -15.03 -4.57
CA ALA A 17 -7.40 -13.62 -4.73
C ALA A 17 -6.28 -13.16 -3.79
N GLN A 18 -5.79 -11.96 -4.07
CA GLN A 18 -4.88 -11.20 -3.21
C GLN A 18 -5.27 -9.72 -3.26
N GLU A 19 -4.90 -8.97 -2.23
CA GLU A 19 -4.99 -7.52 -2.19
C GLU A 19 -3.58 -6.94 -2.13
N ASN A 20 -3.34 -5.87 -2.88
CA ASN A 20 -2.12 -5.07 -2.83
C ASN A 20 -2.31 -3.78 -3.63
N PRO A 21 -1.44 -2.78 -3.44
CA PRO A 21 -1.38 -1.62 -4.34
C PRO A 21 -1.17 -2.05 -5.81
N VAL A 22 -1.69 -1.24 -6.73
CA VAL A 22 -1.64 -1.47 -8.19
C VAL A 22 -0.21 -1.77 -8.65
N LEU A 23 0.76 -0.93 -8.26
CA LEU A 23 2.15 -1.07 -8.72
C LEU A 23 2.84 -2.32 -8.19
N PHE A 24 2.46 -2.81 -7.00
CA PHE A 24 2.96 -4.09 -6.49
C PHE A 24 2.40 -5.25 -7.30
N SER A 25 1.09 -5.23 -7.58
CA SER A 25 0.43 -6.27 -8.38
C SER A 25 0.97 -6.31 -9.81
N TYR A 26 1.19 -5.14 -10.41
CA TYR A 26 1.84 -4.99 -11.71
C TYR A 26 3.27 -5.53 -11.70
N GLY A 27 4.10 -5.12 -10.73
CA GLY A 27 5.49 -5.53 -10.63
C GLY A 27 5.70 -7.04 -10.42
N ASN A 28 4.71 -7.72 -9.82
CA ASN A 28 4.72 -9.17 -9.63
C ASN A 28 3.98 -9.95 -10.74
N ALA A 29 3.60 -9.27 -11.84
CA ALA A 29 2.90 -9.87 -12.97
C ALA A 29 1.60 -10.60 -12.62
N PHE A 30 0.88 -10.16 -11.59
CA PHE A 30 -0.38 -10.82 -11.21
C PHE A 30 -1.45 -10.76 -12.30
N TYR A 31 -1.32 -9.89 -13.29
CA TYR A 31 -2.16 -9.89 -14.50
C TYR A 31 -2.08 -11.19 -15.32
N ASP A 32 -1.07 -12.04 -15.12
CA ASP A 32 -0.97 -13.35 -15.79
C ASP A 32 -1.79 -14.44 -15.08
N VAL A 33 -2.15 -14.24 -13.81
CA VAL A 33 -2.81 -15.24 -12.94
C VAL A 33 -4.11 -14.75 -12.30
N CYS A 34 -4.43 -13.46 -12.42
CA CYS A 34 -5.68 -12.85 -11.95
C CYS A 34 -6.43 -12.22 -13.14
N LYS A 35 -7.75 -12.40 -13.17
CA LYS A 35 -8.62 -11.85 -14.23
C LYS A 35 -9.20 -10.48 -13.90
N TYR A 36 -9.29 -10.14 -12.62
CA TYR A 36 -10.00 -8.96 -12.14
C TYR A 36 -9.09 -8.10 -11.26
N LEU A 37 -9.12 -6.79 -11.48
CA LEU A 37 -8.55 -5.79 -10.59
C LEU A 37 -9.70 -4.97 -9.99
N VAL A 38 -10.08 -5.27 -8.75
CA VAL A 38 -11.23 -4.61 -8.09
C VAL A 38 -10.74 -3.49 -7.18
N MET A 39 -10.96 -2.25 -7.59
CA MET A 39 -10.48 -1.01 -6.94
C MET A 39 -11.32 -0.65 -5.71
N THR A 40 -11.26 -1.50 -4.70
CA THR A 40 -11.98 -1.33 -3.42
C THR A 40 -11.36 -0.27 -2.51
N ASN A 41 -10.07 0.08 -2.72
CA ASN A 41 -9.35 1.10 -1.95
C ASN A 41 -9.50 0.97 -0.42
N HIS A 42 -9.56 -0.28 0.07
CA HIS A 42 -9.93 -0.59 1.45
C HIS A 42 -8.75 -0.46 2.44
N VAL A 43 -7.52 -0.33 1.93
CA VAL A 43 -6.32 -0.04 2.72
C VAL A 43 -5.59 1.16 2.10
N MET A 44 -5.31 2.17 2.93
CA MET A 44 -4.34 3.22 2.62
C MET A 44 -3.14 3.01 3.55
N SER A 45 -2.07 2.42 3.02
CA SER A 45 -0.83 2.17 3.78
C SER A 45 0.22 3.24 3.51
N THR A 46 1.11 3.44 4.47
CA THR A 46 2.29 4.30 4.34
C THR A 46 3.55 3.47 4.50
N ASP A 47 4.57 3.77 3.68
CA ASP A 47 5.92 3.24 3.85
C ASP A 47 6.72 4.21 4.73
N VAL A 48 7.56 3.68 5.63
CA VAL A 48 8.36 4.49 6.55
C VAL A 48 9.83 4.12 6.48
N PHE A 49 10.71 5.13 6.56
CA PHE A 49 12.12 4.91 6.81
C PHE A 49 12.35 4.69 8.31
N ILE A 50 12.96 3.56 8.66
CA ILE A 50 13.30 3.21 10.04
C ILE A 50 14.81 3.02 10.14
N PHE A 51 15.41 3.59 11.19
CA PHE A 51 16.81 3.38 11.53
C PHE A 51 16.92 2.69 12.88
N ASN A 52 17.99 1.93 13.07
CA ASN A 52 18.36 1.47 14.40
C ASN A 52 18.65 2.69 15.28
N ASP A 53 17.97 2.79 16.41
CA ASP A 53 18.02 3.97 17.28
C ASP A 53 19.43 4.23 17.83
N ASN A 54 20.11 3.19 18.33
CA ASN A 54 21.48 3.31 18.84
C ASN A 54 22.46 3.77 17.76
N PHE A 55 22.33 3.21 16.55
CA PHE A 55 23.18 3.60 15.43
C PHE A 55 22.94 5.07 15.07
N PHE A 56 21.67 5.47 14.87
CA PHE A 56 21.32 6.82 14.47
C PHE A 56 21.75 7.86 15.51
N ASN A 57 21.49 7.60 16.79
CA ASN A 57 21.86 8.49 17.89
C ASN A 57 23.38 8.56 18.12
N GLY A 58 24.13 7.56 17.67
CA GLY A 58 25.59 7.55 17.68
C GLY A 58 26.24 8.38 16.57
N LEU A 59 25.48 8.83 15.57
CA LEU A 59 25.99 9.65 14.47
C LEU A 59 26.16 11.12 14.89
N PRO A 60 27.08 11.88 14.26
CA PRO A 60 27.16 13.32 14.42
C PRO A 60 25.83 14.01 14.11
N GLY A 61 25.51 15.09 14.83
CA GLY A 61 24.23 15.81 14.66
C GLY A 61 23.96 16.26 13.22
N GLU A 62 24.98 16.74 12.51
CA GLU A 62 24.86 17.11 11.09
C GLU A 62 24.51 15.90 10.22
N THR A 63 25.08 14.72 10.49
CA THR A 63 24.73 13.49 9.77
C THR A 63 23.30 13.06 10.05
N GLN A 64 22.85 13.13 11.30
CA GLN A 64 21.45 12.85 11.65
C GLN A 64 20.49 13.76 10.90
N LYS A 65 20.80 15.06 10.81
CA LYS A 65 20.01 16.04 10.08
C LYS A 65 19.93 15.71 8.59
N ILE A 66 21.07 15.46 7.94
CA ILE A 66 21.14 15.10 6.51
C ILE A 66 20.30 13.84 6.22
N LEU A 67 20.37 12.82 7.09
CA LEU A 67 19.60 11.60 6.91
C LEU A 67 18.08 11.84 7.00
N ARG A 68 17.62 12.72 7.91
CA ARG A 68 16.20 13.07 8.03
C ARG A 68 15.70 13.86 6.82
N GLU A 69 16.50 14.81 6.35
CA GLU A 69 16.20 15.61 5.16
C GLU A 69 16.11 14.71 3.91
N ALA A 70 17.10 13.84 3.71
CA ALA A 70 17.12 12.89 2.60
C ALA A 70 15.94 11.89 2.66
N ALA A 71 15.57 11.40 3.86
CA ALA A 71 14.41 10.53 4.01
C ALA A 71 13.09 11.24 3.65
N THR A 72 12.97 12.53 3.99
CA THR A 72 11.79 13.34 3.64
C THR A 72 11.72 13.56 2.12
N GLU A 73 12.83 13.98 1.50
CA GLU A 73 12.92 14.18 0.05
C GLU A 73 12.61 12.89 -0.72
N ALA A 74 13.17 11.76 -0.28
CA ALA A 74 12.90 10.45 -0.88
C ALA A 74 11.43 10.04 -0.74
N SER A 75 10.79 10.36 0.40
CA SER A 75 9.36 10.06 0.63
C SER A 75 8.45 10.86 -0.31
N ASP A 76 8.72 12.15 -0.48
CA ASP A 76 7.97 13.01 -1.40
C ASP A 76 8.16 12.57 -2.85
N TYR A 77 9.41 12.29 -3.24
CA TYR A 77 9.73 11.78 -4.57
C TYR A 77 9.02 10.45 -4.86
N ARG A 78 9.09 9.48 -3.93
CA ARG A 78 8.41 8.19 -4.06
C ARG A 78 6.91 8.42 -4.21
N THR A 79 6.30 9.21 -3.33
CA THR A 79 4.85 9.45 -3.35
C THR A 79 4.40 9.96 -4.70
N LYS A 80 5.10 10.97 -5.23
CA LYS A 80 4.84 11.48 -6.59
C LYS A 80 5.01 10.41 -7.66
N LEU A 81 6.10 9.65 -7.62
CA LEU A 81 6.39 8.60 -8.59
C LEU A 81 5.29 7.53 -8.64
N VAL A 82 4.71 7.18 -7.50
CA VAL A 82 3.62 6.20 -7.45
C VAL A 82 2.33 6.75 -8.04
N LEU A 83 1.97 7.99 -7.70
CA LEU A 83 0.80 8.65 -8.29
C LEU A 83 0.93 8.80 -9.80
N ASP A 84 2.14 9.12 -10.29
CA ASP A 84 2.41 9.29 -11.71
C ASP A 84 2.32 7.95 -12.49
N LYS A 85 2.73 6.84 -11.87
CA LYS A 85 2.83 5.52 -12.54
C LYS A 85 1.59 4.65 -12.43
N GLU A 86 0.73 4.88 -11.45
CA GLU A 86 -0.41 4.01 -11.17
C GLU A 86 -1.34 3.88 -12.38
N GLY A 87 -1.69 5.00 -13.03
CA GLY A 87 -2.55 5.00 -14.21
C GLY A 87 -1.96 4.23 -15.40
N GLU A 88 -0.65 4.33 -15.61
CA GLU A 88 0.04 3.57 -16.67
C GLU A 88 0.00 2.07 -16.40
N ALA A 89 0.22 1.66 -15.15
CA ALA A 89 0.16 0.26 -14.74
C ALA A 89 -1.24 -0.33 -14.89
N ILE A 90 -2.29 0.40 -14.49
CA ILE A 90 -3.69 -0.01 -14.69
C ILE A 90 -3.94 -0.27 -16.18
N LYS A 91 -3.58 0.70 -17.04
CA LYS A 91 -3.76 0.57 -18.49
C LYS A 91 -3.03 -0.65 -19.06
N THR A 92 -1.79 -0.89 -18.65
CA THR A 92 -1.05 -2.09 -19.11
C THR A 92 -1.72 -3.38 -18.64
N MET A 93 -2.25 -3.43 -17.42
CA MET A 93 -2.98 -4.61 -16.93
C MET A 93 -4.29 -4.84 -17.68
N GLU A 94 -5.02 -3.79 -18.05
CA GLU A 94 -6.18 -3.88 -18.95
C GLU A 94 -5.80 -4.43 -20.33
N GLU A 95 -4.72 -3.92 -20.92
CA GLU A 95 -4.18 -4.40 -22.21
C GLU A 95 -3.72 -5.87 -22.14
N LYS A 96 -3.34 -6.35 -20.95
CA LYS A 96 -3.03 -7.77 -20.66
C LYS A 96 -4.26 -8.64 -20.45
N GLY A 97 -5.46 -8.04 -20.46
CA GLY A 97 -6.73 -8.76 -20.41
C GLY A 97 -7.38 -8.82 -19.03
N MET A 98 -6.90 -8.04 -18.06
CA MET A 98 -7.62 -7.87 -16.80
C MET A 98 -8.86 -6.98 -16.98
N GLU A 99 -9.93 -7.30 -16.27
CA GLU A 99 -11.08 -6.40 -16.11
C GLU A 99 -10.90 -5.55 -14.85
N VAL A 100 -10.87 -4.22 -15.03
CA VAL A 100 -10.76 -3.27 -13.90
C VAL A 100 -12.15 -2.84 -13.47
N ILE A 101 -12.46 -3.05 -12.19
CA ILE A 101 -13.78 -2.82 -11.61
C ILE A 101 -13.66 -1.74 -10.53
N TYR A 102 -14.50 -0.71 -10.63
CA TYR A 102 -14.61 0.37 -9.65
C TYR A 102 -15.96 0.25 -8.92
N PRO A 103 -16.02 -0.46 -7.77
CA PRO A 103 -17.26 -0.66 -7.04
C PRO A 103 -17.69 0.59 -6.26
N GLU A 104 -18.95 0.60 -5.82
CA GLU A 104 -19.42 1.52 -4.77
C GLU A 104 -18.74 1.15 -3.44
N LEU A 105 -18.20 2.15 -2.72
CA LEU A 105 -17.31 1.93 -1.58
C LEU A 105 -18.02 1.97 -0.22
N LYS A 106 -19.21 2.56 -0.11
CA LYS A 106 -19.94 2.72 1.16
C LYS A 106 -20.18 1.39 1.84
N GLY A 107 -20.51 0.35 1.08
CA GLY A 107 -20.67 -1.00 1.62
C GLY A 107 -19.40 -1.55 2.29
N PHE A 108 -18.22 -1.29 1.72
CA PHE A 108 -16.93 -1.68 2.29
C PHE A 108 -16.61 -0.87 3.54
N GLN A 109 -16.80 0.45 3.47
CA GLN A 109 -16.58 1.37 4.60
C GLN A 109 -17.47 1.01 5.79
N ASP A 110 -18.75 0.71 5.54
CA ASP A 110 -19.71 0.40 6.59
C ASP A 110 -19.38 -0.89 7.35
N LYS A 111 -18.74 -1.85 6.70
CA LYS A 111 -18.28 -3.08 7.34
C LYS A 111 -17.12 -2.84 8.32
N LEU A 112 -16.39 -1.74 8.17
CA LEU A 112 -15.30 -1.35 9.06
C LEU A 112 -15.76 -0.37 10.17
N ASN A 113 -17.07 -0.06 10.26
CA ASN A 113 -17.60 0.79 11.31
C ASN A 113 -17.32 0.18 12.69
N GLY A 114 -16.57 0.91 13.52
CA GLY A 114 -16.19 0.46 14.85
C GLY A 114 -14.94 -0.43 14.89
N PHE A 115 -14.30 -0.73 13.76
CA PHE A 115 -13.06 -1.53 13.71
C PHE A 115 -11.96 -0.93 14.60
N ALA A 116 -11.86 0.40 14.69
CA ALA A 116 -10.93 1.09 15.59
C ALA A 116 -11.08 0.69 17.07
N LYS A 117 -12.26 0.23 17.50
CA LYS A 117 -12.49 -0.22 18.90
C LYS A 117 -11.81 -1.55 19.21
N GLU A 118 -11.43 -2.32 18.19
CA GLU A 118 -10.60 -3.53 18.36
C GLU A 118 -9.16 -3.17 18.71
N PHE A 119 -8.75 -1.92 18.49
CA PHE A 119 -7.41 -1.40 18.79
C PHE A 119 -7.52 -0.13 19.67
N PRO A 120 -7.91 -0.26 20.96
CA PRO A 120 -8.15 0.90 21.83
C PRO A 120 -6.96 1.86 21.93
N ASP A 121 -5.74 1.33 21.90
CA ASP A 121 -4.51 2.13 21.97
C ASP A 121 -4.30 3.04 20.74
N LEU A 122 -5.02 2.78 19.64
CA LEU A 122 -4.97 3.58 18.41
C LEU A 122 -6.18 4.52 18.27
N GLU A 123 -7.15 4.49 19.17
CA GLU A 123 -8.42 5.21 19.01
C GLU A 123 -8.21 6.74 18.88
N ASP A 124 -7.30 7.29 19.68
CA ASP A 124 -6.96 8.71 19.62
C ASP A 124 -6.30 9.10 18.29
N MET A 125 -5.41 8.25 17.78
CA MET A 125 -4.76 8.46 16.48
C MET A 125 -5.78 8.39 15.34
N VAL A 126 -6.72 7.44 15.39
CA VAL A 126 -7.81 7.34 14.41
C VAL A 126 -8.66 8.60 14.39
N LYS A 127 -9.04 9.13 15.57
CA LYS A 127 -9.79 10.40 15.68
C LYS A 127 -9.02 11.57 15.07
N GLN A 128 -7.71 11.66 15.34
CA GLN A 128 -6.86 12.71 14.77
C GLN A 128 -6.83 12.64 13.24
N ILE A 129 -6.61 11.45 12.67
CA ILE A 129 -6.58 11.24 11.21
C ILE A 129 -7.92 11.63 10.59
N GLN A 130 -9.05 11.20 11.18
CA GLN A 130 -10.39 11.51 10.68
C GLN A 130 -10.73 13.01 10.79
N SER A 131 -10.14 13.74 11.75
CA SER A 131 -10.34 15.18 11.90
C SER A 131 -9.48 16.04 10.96
N ALA A 132 -8.50 15.44 10.28
CA ALA A 132 -7.58 16.11 9.37
C ALA A 132 -8.10 16.21 7.92
N GLN A 133 -9.31 15.70 7.68
CA GLN A 133 -10.04 15.81 6.40
C GLN A 133 -10.92 17.06 6.38
#